data_AF-A0AAD3H3J8-F1
#
_entry.id   AF-A0AAD3H3J8-F1
#
_cell.length_a   1.000
_cell.length_b   1.000
_cell.length_c   1.000
_cell.angle_alpha   90.00
_cell.angle_beta   90.00
_cell.angle_gamma   90.00
#
_symmetry.space_group_name_H-M   'P 1'
#
loop_
_entity.id
_entity.type
_entity.pdbx_description
1 polymer ?
#
loop_
_entity_poly.entity_id
_entity_poly.type
_entity_poly.pdbx_seq_one_letter_code
_entity_poly.pdbx_strand_id
1 'polypeptide(L)'
;MHTIDVVERKKGGRSQTFKWFGSSILLYAADRATMYLSHRYDSTIKSTTTIDSEEKDGNLIIIKVKKPEMMSFSPGQYVYLKVPKVNNIWHPFSIASAPESDVLSFYIKVYSEKTWSGRLFKMLQRDLDKDHAEASFDQVDLNIPIKVLGPYGTALGDKRNYTHATVIGTGTGFVPCLSALEDHIHSCLLLDRCRYQTHSLRRKRYTNIENSSPTSIGSHSHKKVFVTQAHHVMSILDKIEVAAELINQAVKTKMKINTHVLFMIAPSIGVFVLGLNLSWNHYSFELYKGMGVALMALTVVFQVLFVLSMCMQKEGCMYFRIIDIIFTCLNVVADWYWTSKRLWGNFRQIDTVLYSFIALIMILRLWGKSLRDVSYVKAKDLTTRSGPIIYEKLRFVWSCRSAELVAQVFPDISNLWDDLIQSWGEDEAKKKCEIYIHCTDPDEKKCKNLKEVIQNTNLYKTDCLKSERPDLLGVLEQNTMDILSSDYSRSKTLFAFCGSESIAKELKQAKVMSDLVVSMTGNAEHTTDLVVQTYGSPSAKKKKKTD
;
A
#
# COMPACT_ATOMS: atom_id res chain seq x y z
N MET A 1 34.54 7.26 24.56
CA MET A 1 34.34 8.24 23.47
C MET A 1 33.14 9.13 23.82
N HIS A 2 33.39 10.25 24.51
CA HIS A 2 32.46 11.37 24.61
C HIS A 2 33.17 12.53 23.91
N THR A 3 32.58 12.97 22.81
CA THR A 3 32.95 14.07 21.89
C THR A 3 33.78 15.19 22.52
N ILE A 4 34.98 15.47 22.01
CA ILE A 4 35.28 16.53 21.02
C ILE A 4 34.62 17.87 21.40
N ASP A 5 35.00 18.47 22.53
CA ASP A 5 35.16 19.93 22.66
C ASP A 5 35.76 20.28 24.03
N VAL A 6 37.03 20.68 24.05
CA VAL A 6 37.72 21.13 25.28
C VAL A 6 37.60 22.65 25.44
N VAL A 7 37.30 23.38 24.36
CA VAL A 7 37.43 24.84 24.31
C VAL A 7 36.22 25.56 24.92
N GLU A 8 35.00 24.99 24.81
CA GLU A 8 33.79 25.61 25.40
C GLU A 8 33.62 25.38 26.91
N ARG A 9 34.35 24.45 27.53
CA ARG A 9 34.20 24.17 28.99
C ARG A 9 34.58 25.36 29.88
N LYS A 10 35.45 26.27 29.43
CA LYS A 10 35.87 27.43 30.23
C LYS A 10 34.82 28.55 30.31
N LYS A 11 33.71 28.48 29.55
CA LYS A 11 32.64 29.50 29.55
C LYS A 11 31.24 28.96 29.91
N GLY A 12 31.14 27.75 30.45
CA GLY A 12 29.88 27.23 31.03
C GLY A 12 28.82 26.75 30.03
N GLY A 13 29.07 26.79 28.72
CA GLY A 13 28.20 26.19 27.71
C GLY A 13 28.50 24.70 27.52
N ARG A 14 27.53 23.81 27.77
CA ARG A 14 27.62 22.39 27.37
C ARG A 14 27.04 22.24 25.97
N SER A 15 27.87 21.95 24.96
CA SER A 15 27.42 21.62 23.61
C SER A 15 26.41 20.45 23.62
N GLN A 16 25.16 20.74 23.21
CA GLN A 16 24.06 19.77 23.12
C GLN A 16 23.95 19.13 21.74
N THR A 17 24.82 19.49 20.80
CA THR A 17 24.76 19.11 19.38
C THR A 17 24.68 17.60 19.19
N PHE A 18 25.47 16.82 19.95
CA PHE A 18 25.45 15.36 19.88
C PHE A 18 24.07 14.74 20.22
N LYS A 19 23.26 15.39 21.07
CA LYS A 19 21.92 14.89 21.41
C LYS A 19 20.95 14.94 20.23
N TRP A 20 21.11 15.94 19.36
CA TRP A 20 20.24 16.14 18.20
C TRP A 20 20.75 15.38 16.97
N PHE A 21 22.07 15.32 16.77
CA PHE A 21 22.65 14.65 15.60
C PHE A 21 22.88 13.16 15.80
N GLY A 22 23.02 12.66 17.03
CA GLY A 22 23.32 11.26 17.30
C GLY A 22 22.27 10.30 16.73
N SER A 23 20.98 10.60 16.94
CA SER A 23 19.88 9.81 16.40
C SER A 23 19.81 9.87 14.86
N SER A 24 19.99 11.07 14.28
CA SER A 24 20.00 11.25 12.82
C SER A 24 21.17 10.53 12.14
N ILE A 25 22.37 10.58 12.72
CA ILE A 25 23.56 9.89 12.22
C ILE A 25 23.37 8.38 12.32
N LEU A 26 22.84 7.89 13.44
CA LEU A 26 22.57 6.46 13.61
C LEU A 26 21.51 5.96 12.62
N LEU A 27 20.43 6.71 12.42
CA LEU A 27 19.41 6.38 11.42
C LEU A 27 19.97 6.40 10.01
N TYR A 28 20.78 7.40 9.65
CA TYR A 28 21.45 7.48 8.36
C TYR A 28 22.45 6.33 8.16
N ALA A 29 23.25 6.01 9.16
CA ALA A 29 24.20 4.90 9.10
C ALA A 29 23.47 3.55 8.95
N ALA A 30 22.37 3.34 9.67
CA ALA A 30 21.53 2.16 9.53
C ALA A 30 20.89 2.06 8.14
N ASP A 31 20.38 3.17 7.59
CA ASP A 31 19.85 3.24 6.22
C ASP A 31 20.92 2.91 5.17
N ARG A 32 22.12 3.50 5.29
CA ARG A 32 23.25 3.21 4.39
C ARG A 32 23.77 1.79 4.53
N ALA A 33 23.83 1.24 5.74
CA ALA A 33 24.18 -0.16 5.96
C ALA A 33 23.15 -1.09 5.32
N THR A 34 21.85 -0.82 5.50
CA THR A 34 20.75 -1.59 4.89
C THR A 34 20.84 -1.55 3.35
N MET A 35 21.08 -0.38 2.77
CA MET A 35 21.30 -0.20 1.33
C MET A 35 22.57 -0.93 0.83
N TYR A 36 23.63 -0.99 1.64
CA TYR A 36 24.86 -1.69 1.28
C TYR A 36 24.69 -3.21 1.33
N LEU A 37 23.94 -3.71 2.33
CA LEU A 37 23.62 -5.12 2.53
C LEU A 37 22.50 -5.61 1.60
N SER A 38 21.74 -4.71 0.98
CA SER A 38 20.72 -5.05 0.00
C SER A 38 21.34 -5.69 -1.25
N HIS A 39 20.70 -6.74 -1.76
CA HIS A 39 21.14 -7.48 -2.94
C HIS A 39 21.16 -6.57 -4.17
N ARG A 40 22.30 -6.57 -4.87
CA ARG A 40 22.48 -5.88 -6.15
C ARG A 40 22.58 -6.94 -7.22
N TYR A 41 21.78 -6.78 -8.27
CA TYR A 41 21.81 -7.64 -9.43
C TYR A 41 22.53 -6.94 -10.57
N ASP A 42 23.47 -7.63 -11.17
CA ASP A 42 24.03 -7.25 -12.45
C ASP A 42 23.17 -7.90 -13.55
N SER A 43 22.68 -7.09 -14.48
CA SER A 43 21.83 -7.52 -15.58
C SER A 43 22.20 -6.79 -16.87
N THR A 44 21.53 -7.13 -17.96
CA THR A 44 21.74 -6.55 -19.28
C THR A 44 20.42 -6.08 -19.88
N ILE A 45 20.48 -4.97 -20.61
CA ILE A 45 19.37 -4.50 -21.45
C ILE A 45 19.30 -5.44 -22.66
N LYS A 46 18.17 -6.13 -22.80
CA LYS A 46 17.87 -6.95 -23.98
C LYS A 46 17.46 -6.04 -25.12
N SER A 47 16.26 -5.46 -25.04
CA SER A 47 15.78 -4.53 -26.06
C SER A 47 15.44 -3.16 -25.48
N THR A 48 15.47 -2.16 -26.37
CA THR A 48 15.05 -0.80 -26.05
C THR A 48 14.24 -0.23 -27.22
N THR A 49 13.25 0.60 -26.89
CA THR A 49 12.52 1.43 -27.86
C THR A 49 12.59 2.85 -27.36
N THR A 50 13.18 3.74 -28.16
CA THR A 50 13.13 5.18 -27.91
C THR A 50 12.09 5.78 -28.83
N ILE A 51 11.05 6.39 -28.25
CA ILE A 51 10.02 7.06 -29.04
C ILE A 51 10.23 8.56 -28.86
N ASP A 52 10.65 9.20 -29.96
CA ASP A 52 10.84 10.64 -30.03
C ASP A 52 9.49 11.29 -30.32
N SER A 53 9.24 12.38 -29.62
CA SER A 53 8.00 13.14 -29.68
C SER A 53 8.30 14.56 -30.12
N GLU A 54 7.40 15.14 -30.91
CA GLU A 54 7.48 16.57 -31.24
C GLU A 54 7.24 17.46 -30.00
N GLU A 55 6.67 16.91 -28.92
CA GLU A 55 6.49 17.61 -27.66
C GLU A 55 7.75 17.61 -26.80
N LYS A 56 8.04 18.78 -26.22
CA LYS A 56 9.18 19.02 -25.32
C LYS A 56 9.25 18.07 -24.10
N ASP A 57 8.12 17.44 -23.73
CA ASP A 57 7.98 16.48 -22.63
C ASP A 57 7.29 15.16 -23.07
N GLY A 58 7.31 14.81 -24.36
CA GLY A 58 6.61 13.63 -24.90
C GLY A 58 7.49 12.37 -25.06
N ASN A 59 8.81 12.50 -24.94
CA ASN A 59 9.73 11.41 -25.20
C ASN A 59 9.63 10.31 -24.13
N LEU A 60 9.56 9.06 -24.59
CA LEU A 60 9.44 7.86 -23.76
C LEU A 60 10.54 6.87 -24.12
N ILE A 61 11.12 6.25 -23.10
CA ILE A 61 12.03 5.13 -23.25
C ILE A 61 11.34 3.89 -22.69
N ILE A 62 11.23 2.84 -23.51
CA ILE A 62 10.82 1.51 -23.08
C ILE A 62 12.07 0.66 -23.03
N ILE A 63 12.45 0.17 -21.84
CA ILE A 63 13.62 -0.68 -21.66
C ILE A 63 13.18 -2.04 -21.14
N LYS A 64 13.64 -3.10 -21.82
CA LYS A 64 13.45 -4.50 -21.43
C LYS A 64 14.77 -5.05 -20.90
N VAL A 65 14.84 -5.31 -19.60
CA VAL A 65 16.03 -5.80 -18.90
C VAL A 65 15.88 -7.27 -18.58
N LYS A 66 16.92 -8.09 -18.73
CA LYS A 66 16.86 -9.51 -18.32
C LYS A 66 16.52 -9.59 -16.82
N LYS A 67 15.50 -10.35 -16.44
CA LYS A 67 15.18 -10.52 -15.03
C LYS A 67 16.27 -11.37 -14.34
N PRO A 68 16.83 -10.93 -13.21
CA PRO A 68 17.76 -11.76 -12.43
C PRO A 68 17.04 -12.98 -11.84
N GLU A 69 17.67 -14.16 -11.87
CA GLU A 69 17.02 -15.44 -11.53
C GLU A 69 16.44 -15.49 -10.10
N MET A 70 17.13 -14.89 -9.12
CA MET A 70 16.69 -14.87 -7.72
C MET A 70 15.80 -13.67 -7.36
N MET A 71 15.42 -12.84 -8.35
CA MET A 71 14.63 -11.65 -8.11
C MET A 71 13.13 -11.97 -8.13
N SER A 72 12.50 -11.97 -6.96
CA SER A 72 11.03 -11.99 -6.82
C SER A 72 10.51 -10.61 -6.52
N PHE A 73 9.41 -10.21 -7.16
CA PHE A 73 8.70 -8.95 -6.86
C PHE A 73 7.18 -9.16 -6.98
N SER A 74 6.40 -8.15 -6.64
CA SER A 74 4.94 -8.14 -6.79
C SER A 74 4.49 -6.89 -7.55
N PRO A 75 3.33 -6.92 -8.23
CA PRO A 75 2.85 -5.79 -9.00
C PRO A 75 2.74 -4.51 -8.17
N GLY A 76 3.21 -3.39 -8.73
CA GLY A 76 3.28 -2.10 -8.04
C GLY A 76 4.58 -1.79 -7.30
N GLN A 77 5.51 -2.74 -7.24
CA GLN A 77 6.85 -2.49 -6.72
C GLN A 77 7.74 -1.79 -7.74
N TYR A 78 8.79 -1.15 -7.23
CA TYR A 78 9.78 -0.44 -8.04
C TYR A 78 11.19 -0.91 -7.70
N VAL A 79 12.14 -0.58 -8.57
CA VAL A 79 13.56 -0.90 -8.39
C VAL A 79 14.40 0.34 -8.63
N TYR A 80 15.61 0.33 -8.10
CA TYR A 80 16.62 1.30 -8.48
C TYR A 80 17.45 0.75 -9.63
N LEU A 81 17.49 1.51 -10.72
CA LEU A 81 18.31 1.24 -11.88
C LEU A 81 19.57 2.09 -11.85
N LYS A 82 20.67 1.50 -12.31
CA LYS A 82 21.94 2.18 -12.49
C LYS A 82 22.58 1.71 -13.79
N VAL A 83 22.79 2.66 -14.69
CA VAL A 83 23.43 2.43 -16.00
C VAL A 83 24.80 3.11 -15.96
N PRO A 84 25.91 2.37 -15.73
CA PRO A 84 27.24 2.95 -15.54
C PRO A 84 27.69 3.85 -16.70
N LYS A 85 27.27 3.55 -17.94
CA LYS A 85 27.53 4.37 -19.12
C LYS A 85 26.93 5.79 -19.04
N VAL A 86 25.82 5.96 -18.32
CA VAL A 86 25.13 7.26 -18.17
C VAL A 86 25.62 8.00 -16.92
N ASN A 87 25.49 7.37 -15.75
CA ASN A 87 26.08 7.84 -14.50
C ASN A 87 26.14 6.72 -13.45
N ASN A 88 26.95 6.94 -12.41
CA ASN A 88 27.14 5.96 -11.34
C ASN A 88 26.08 6.04 -10.22
N ILE A 89 24.92 6.67 -10.48
CA ILE A 89 23.87 6.99 -9.49
C ILE A 89 22.65 6.06 -9.70
N TRP A 90 21.98 5.71 -8.60
CA TRP A 90 20.77 4.88 -8.59
C TRP A 90 19.51 5.74 -8.79
N HIS A 91 18.61 5.32 -9.68
CA HIS A 91 17.36 6.03 -10.00
C HIS A 91 16.15 5.09 -9.88
N PRO A 92 15.07 5.47 -9.17
CA PRO A 92 13.94 4.60 -8.93
C PRO A 92 12.96 4.56 -10.13
N PHE A 93 12.54 3.37 -10.54
CA PHE A 93 11.53 3.14 -11.56
C PHE A 93 10.62 1.97 -11.21
N SER A 94 9.30 2.18 -11.36
CA SER A 94 8.30 1.12 -11.19
C SER A 94 8.48 0.04 -12.25
N ILE A 95 8.36 -1.22 -11.84
CA ILE A 95 8.38 -2.34 -12.77
C ILE A 95 7.02 -2.38 -13.47
N ALA A 96 7.03 -2.44 -14.80
CA ALA A 96 5.84 -2.52 -15.62
C ALA A 96 5.44 -3.95 -15.96
N SER A 97 6.39 -4.90 -15.92
CA SER A 97 6.14 -6.28 -16.31
C SER A 97 5.51 -7.14 -15.21
N ALA A 98 4.94 -8.29 -15.61
CA ALA A 98 4.47 -9.31 -14.68
C ALA A 98 5.61 -9.92 -13.82
N PRO A 99 5.35 -10.28 -12.55
CA PRO A 99 6.30 -10.98 -11.68
C PRO A 99 6.86 -12.27 -12.27
N GLU A 100 6.06 -13.02 -13.03
CA GLU A 100 6.47 -14.29 -13.65
C GLU A 100 7.23 -14.10 -14.97
N SER A 101 7.29 -12.89 -15.52
CA SER A 101 8.01 -12.61 -16.77
C SER A 101 9.53 -12.79 -16.63
N ASP A 102 10.18 -13.27 -17.67
CA ASP A 102 11.66 -13.41 -17.75
C ASP A 102 12.37 -12.06 -17.99
N VAL A 103 11.60 -10.99 -18.18
CA VAL A 103 12.08 -9.66 -18.52
C VAL A 103 11.42 -8.61 -17.62
N LEU A 104 12.22 -7.66 -17.15
CA LEU A 104 11.77 -6.47 -16.45
C LEU A 104 11.55 -5.35 -17.46
N SER A 105 10.30 -4.94 -17.65
CA SER A 105 9.94 -3.82 -18.53
C SER A 105 9.85 -2.52 -17.73
N PHE A 106 10.42 -1.43 -18.27
CA PHE A 106 10.40 -0.10 -17.67
C PHE A 106 9.94 0.94 -18.68
N TYR A 107 8.95 1.76 -18.31
CA TYR A 107 8.46 2.90 -19.09
C TYR A 107 8.96 4.18 -18.44
N ILE A 108 9.97 4.79 -19.05
CA ILE A 108 10.72 5.91 -18.49
C ILE A 108 10.40 7.17 -19.29
N LYS A 109 9.67 8.10 -18.67
CA LYS A 109 9.44 9.42 -19.25
C LYS A 109 10.72 10.25 -19.23
N VAL A 110 11.04 10.88 -20.35
CA VAL A 110 12.15 11.84 -20.46
C VAL A 110 11.64 13.22 -20.05
N TYR A 111 12.33 13.86 -19.10
CA TYR A 111 11.94 15.17 -18.56
C TYR A 111 12.76 16.32 -19.15
N SER A 112 14.07 16.09 -19.37
CA SER A 112 14.96 17.10 -19.92
C SER A 112 16.25 16.42 -20.38
N GLU A 113 16.90 16.96 -21.38
CA GLU A 113 18.19 16.46 -21.86
C GLU A 113 19.28 16.41 -20.78
N LYS A 114 19.21 17.30 -19.78
CA LYS A 114 20.19 17.38 -18.68
C LYS A 114 19.94 16.34 -17.58
N THR A 115 18.75 15.73 -17.53
CA THR A 115 18.44 14.72 -16.51
C THR A 115 19.12 13.39 -16.84
N TRP A 116 19.06 12.45 -15.89
CA TRP A 116 19.51 11.09 -16.16
C TRP A 116 18.71 10.44 -17.30
N SER A 117 17.38 10.63 -17.35
CA SER A 117 16.55 10.08 -18.42
C SER A 117 16.87 10.68 -19.79
N GLY A 118 17.17 11.98 -19.89
CA GLY A 118 17.59 12.59 -21.16
C GLY A 118 18.96 12.11 -21.64
N ARG A 119 19.92 11.91 -20.73
CA ARG A 119 21.22 11.32 -21.09
C ARG A 119 21.11 9.87 -21.51
N LEU A 120 20.22 9.11 -20.86
CA LEU A 120 19.91 7.74 -21.25
C LEU A 120 19.27 7.70 -22.64
N PHE A 121 18.30 8.56 -22.92
CA PHE A 121 17.65 8.70 -24.23
C PHE A 121 18.69 8.94 -25.35
N LYS A 122 19.56 9.94 -25.18
CA LYS A 122 20.62 10.27 -26.15
C LYS A 122 21.64 9.14 -26.34
N MET A 123 21.95 8.41 -25.28
CA MET A 123 22.85 7.25 -25.35
C MET A 123 22.22 6.13 -26.17
N LEU A 124 20.95 5.81 -25.91
CA LEU A 124 20.23 4.74 -26.60
C LEU A 124 20.01 5.08 -28.08
N GLN A 125 19.65 6.33 -28.41
CA GLN A 125 19.56 6.77 -29.82
C GLN A 125 20.88 6.57 -30.57
N ARG A 126 22.01 7.00 -29.99
CA ARG A 126 23.33 6.83 -30.61
C ARG A 126 23.75 5.38 -30.81
N ASP A 127 23.40 4.50 -29.88
CA ASP A 127 23.74 3.09 -29.96
C ASP A 127 22.82 2.39 -30.99
N LEU A 128 21.54 2.76 -31.08
CA LEU A 128 20.63 2.32 -32.14
C LEU A 128 21.12 2.77 -33.53
N ASP A 129 21.47 4.05 -33.70
CA ASP A 129 21.94 4.63 -34.97
C ASP A 129 23.21 3.95 -35.53
N LYS A 130 24.04 3.34 -34.68
CA LYS A 130 25.26 2.63 -35.09
C LYS A 130 24.99 1.22 -35.61
N ASP A 131 23.98 0.55 -35.06
CA ASP A 131 23.58 -0.80 -35.47
C ASP A 131 22.60 -0.74 -36.68
N HIS A 132 22.04 0.42 -36.99
CA HIS A 132 21.12 0.69 -38.12
C HIS A 132 21.75 0.67 -39.53
N ALA A 133 22.91 0.04 -39.74
CA ALA A 133 23.34 -0.27 -41.11
C ALA A 133 22.45 -1.33 -41.77
N GLU A 134 21.85 -2.28 -41.03
CA GLU A 134 21.07 -3.41 -41.60
C GLU A 134 20.15 -4.09 -40.56
N ALA A 135 19.06 -3.45 -40.08
CA ALA A 135 17.92 -4.18 -39.47
C ALA A 135 16.73 -3.28 -39.12
N SER A 136 15.52 -3.82 -39.31
CA SER A 136 14.20 -3.29 -38.95
C SER A 136 14.04 -3.00 -37.45
N PHE A 137 13.16 -2.05 -37.13
CA PHE A 137 12.88 -1.42 -35.83
C PHE A 137 12.49 -2.31 -34.62
N ASP A 138 12.52 -3.63 -34.75
CA ASP A 138 12.19 -4.55 -33.67
C ASP A 138 13.41 -5.38 -33.24
N GLN A 139 13.86 -5.13 -32.00
CA GLN A 139 14.79 -5.97 -31.23
C GLN A 139 16.27 -5.89 -31.65
N VAL A 140 16.94 -4.77 -31.32
CA VAL A 140 18.40 -4.77 -31.20
C VAL A 140 18.79 -5.22 -29.80
N ASP A 141 19.47 -6.38 -29.69
CA ASP A 141 20.06 -6.88 -28.45
C ASP A 141 21.34 -6.09 -28.11
N LEU A 142 21.16 -4.93 -27.46
CA LEU A 142 22.27 -3.99 -27.20
C LEU A 142 23.27 -4.49 -26.14
N ASN A 143 22.89 -5.52 -25.37
CA ASN A 143 23.66 -6.15 -24.30
C ASN A 143 24.36 -5.12 -23.37
N ILE A 144 23.70 -4.00 -23.08
CA ILE A 144 24.25 -2.91 -22.27
C ILE A 144 24.18 -3.32 -20.79
N PRO A 145 25.29 -3.25 -20.03
CA PRO A 145 25.29 -3.60 -18.62
C PRO A 145 24.47 -2.60 -17.80
N ILE A 146 23.55 -3.12 -17.00
CA ILE A 146 22.69 -2.37 -16.09
C ILE A 146 22.67 -3.05 -14.72
N LYS A 147 22.76 -2.26 -13.64
CA LYS A 147 22.60 -2.78 -12.28
C LYS A 147 21.19 -2.50 -11.78
N VAL A 148 20.59 -3.50 -11.14
CA VAL A 148 19.25 -3.45 -10.56
C VAL A 148 19.37 -3.67 -9.05
N LEU A 149 18.70 -2.82 -8.27
CA LEU A 149 18.65 -2.90 -6.80
C LEU A 149 17.19 -2.89 -6.36
N GLY A 150 16.76 -3.89 -5.60
CA GLY A 150 15.37 -4.03 -5.15
C GLY A 150 14.91 -5.48 -5.07
N PRO A 151 13.59 -5.73 -5.06
CA PRO A 151 12.50 -4.75 -5.22
C PRO A 151 12.25 -3.88 -3.97
N TYR A 152 11.60 -2.74 -4.16
CA TYR A 152 11.16 -1.81 -3.13
C TYR A 152 9.70 -1.41 -3.30
N GLY A 153 9.14 -0.84 -2.25
CA GLY A 153 7.76 -0.40 -2.21
C GLY A 153 6.79 -1.52 -1.82
N THR A 154 5.55 -1.12 -1.55
CA THR A 154 4.45 -2.01 -1.22
C THR A 154 3.75 -2.44 -2.51
N ALA A 155 3.46 -3.74 -2.64
CA ALA A 155 2.63 -4.25 -3.72
C ALA A 155 1.26 -3.56 -3.77
N LEU A 156 0.62 -3.51 -4.94
CA LEU A 156 -0.75 -3.02 -5.06
C LEU A 156 -1.73 -3.89 -4.25
N GLY A 157 -1.43 -5.19 -4.13
CA GLY A 157 -2.19 -6.15 -3.33
C GLY A 157 -1.76 -7.56 -3.69
N ASP A 158 -1.92 -8.50 -2.76
CA ASP A 158 -1.73 -9.91 -3.07
C ASP A 158 -3.00 -10.45 -3.76
N LYS A 159 -2.86 -10.79 -5.04
CA LYS A 159 -3.91 -11.33 -5.92
C LYS A 159 -4.68 -12.49 -5.30
N ARG A 160 -4.05 -13.29 -4.43
CA ARG A 160 -4.67 -14.43 -3.74
C ARG A 160 -5.82 -14.03 -2.81
N ASN A 161 -5.77 -12.79 -2.31
CA ASN A 161 -6.73 -12.30 -1.31
C ASN A 161 -7.98 -11.68 -1.93
N TYR A 162 -7.97 -11.38 -3.23
CA TYR A 162 -9.04 -10.62 -3.88
C TYR A 162 -9.75 -11.44 -4.94
N THR A 163 -11.07 -11.28 -4.99
CA THR A 163 -11.93 -11.88 -6.02
C THR A 163 -12.03 -10.97 -7.23
N HIS A 164 -12.09 -9.65 -7.01
CA HIS A 164 -12.16 -8.63 -8.05
C HIS A 164 -11.06 -7.60 -7.81
N ALA A 165 -10.58 -6.96 -8.88
CA ALA A 165 -9.61 -5.87 -8.76
C ALA A 165 -9.97 -4.73 -9.71
N THR A 166 -9.86 -3.50 -9.23
CA THR A 166 -9.92 -2.27 -10.02
C THR A 166 -8.60 -1.53 -9.82
N VAL A 167 -7.79 -1.46 -10.87
CA VAL A 167 -6.48 -0.80 -10.87
C VAL A 167 -6.58 0.47 -11.73
N ILE A 168 -6.24 1.61 -11.14
CA ILE A 168 -6.43 2.92 -11.74
C ILE A 168 -5.10 3.68 -11.75
N GLY A 169 -4.58 3.98 -12.94
CA GLY A 169 -3.36 4.78 -13.12
C GLY A 169 -3.68 6.15 -13.71
N THR A 170 -2.98 7.20 -13.25
CA THR A 170 -3.08 8.54 -13.85
C THR A 170 -1.71 9.05 -14.32
N GLY A 171 -1.63 9.60 -15.52
CA GLY A 171 -0.36 10.01 -16.14
C GLY A 171 0.60 8.83 -16.22
N THR A 172 1.84 8.99 -15.74
CA THR A 172 2.86 7.92 -15.62
C THR A 172 2.57 6.91 -14.50
N GLY A 173 1.55 7.16 -13.65
CA GLY A 173 1.10 6.22 -12.63
C GLY A 173 0.46 4.95 -13.20
N PHE A 174 0.32 4.82 -14.52
CA PHE A 174 -0.15 3.59 -15.16
C PHE A 174 0.86 2.45 -15.08
N VAL A 175 2.16 2.73 -14.99
CA VAL A 175 3.24 1.72 -14.98
C VAL A 175 3.03 0.63 -13.92
N PRO A 176 2.82 0.96 -12.62
CA PRO A 176 2.51 -0.07 -11.62
C PRO A 176 1.18 -0.80 -11.89
N CYS A 177 0.19 -0.14 -12.48
CA CYS A 177 -1.08 -0.76 -12.87
C CYS A 177 -0.93 -1.70 -14.06
N LEU A 178 -0.02 -1.40 -14.99
CA LEU A 178 0.30 -2.22 -16.15
C LEU A 178 0.92 -3.55 -15.69
N SER A 179 1.78 -3.52 -14.67
CA SER A 179 2.32 -4.75 -14.05
C SER A 179 1.23 -5.65 -13.48
N ALA A 180 0.17 -5.08 -12.90
CA ALA A 180 -0.97 -5.87 -12.42
C ALA A 180 -1.85 -6.40 -13.56
N LEU A 181 -1.96 -5.66 -14.67
CA LEU A 181 -2.65 -6.10 -15.88
C LEU A 181 -1.91 -7.26 -16.54
N GLU A 182 -0.60 -7.13 -16.76
CA GLU A 182 0.25 -8.19 -17.31
C GLU A 182 0.22 -9.44 -16.44
N ASP A 183 0.35 -9.32 -15.11
CA ASP A 183 0.26 -10.45 -14.18
C ASP A 183 -1.10 -11.17 -14.29
N HIS A 184 -2.19 -10.41 -14.33
CA HIS A 184 -3.52 -11.00 -14.49
C HIS A 184 -3.67 -11.75 -15.81
N ILE A 185 -3.26 -11.15 -16.92
CA ILE A 185 -3.36 -11.75 -18.26
C ILE A 185 -2.44 -12.98 -18.34
N HIS A 186 -1.18 -12.86 -17.92
CA HIS A 186 -0.23 -13.96 -17.89
C HIS A 186 -0.76 -15.16 -17.08
N SER A 187 -1.32 -14.89 -15.90
CA SER A 187 -1.98 -15.94 -15.11
C SER A 187 -3.21 -16.51 -15.79
N CYS A 188 -3.98 -15.74 -16.56
CA CYS A 188 -5.10 -16.27 -17.35
C CYS A 188 -4.62 -17.17 -18.49
N LEU A 189 -3.48 -16.85 -19.12
CA LEU A 189 -2.90 -17.65 -20.20
C LEU A 189 -2.38 -19.00 -19.71
N LEU A 190 -1.85 -19.06 -18.49
CA LEU A 190 -1.37 -20.30 -17.87
C LEU A 190 -2.48 -21.25 -17.40
N LEU A 191 -3.75 -20.83 -17.45
CA LEU A 191 -4.86 -21.61 -16.92
C LEU A 191 -5.56 -22.48 -17.96
N ASP A 192 -5.75 -23.74 -17.61
CA ASP A 192 -6.62 -24.66 -18.36
C ASP A 192 -8.08 -24.20 -18.29
N ARG A 193 -8.62 -23.73 -19.42
CA ARG A 193 -10.01 -23.25 -19.56
C ARG A 193 -11.05 -24.23 -19.02
N CYS A 194 -10.97 -25.51 -19.39
CA CYS A 194 -11.94 -26.53 -18.97
C CYS A 194 -11.92 -26.78 -17.46
N ARG A 195 -10.73 -26.80 -16.85
CA ARG A 195 -10.59 -26.94 -15.40
C ARG A 195 -11.15 -25.71 -14.69
N TYR A 196 -10.86 -24.52 -15.19
CA TYR A 196 -11.39 -23.28 -14.61
C TYR A 196 -12.92 -23.25 -14.64
N GLN A 197 -13.55 -23.57 -15.77
CA GLN A 197 -15.01 -23.58 -15.90
C GLN A 197 -15.66 -24.58 -14.92
N THR A 198 -15.07 -25.77 -14.79
CA THR A 198 -15.54 -26.80 -13.85
C THR A 198 -15.43 -26.33 -12.39
N HIS A 199 -14.30 -25.71 -12.01
CA HIS A 199 -14.10 -25.13 -10.69
C HIS A 199 -15.06 -23.96 -10.41
N SER A 200 -15.28 -23.08 -11.39
CA SER A 200 -16.21 -21.95 -11.29
C SER A 200 -17.65 -22.45 -11.07
N LEU A 201 -18.09 -23.45 -11.83
CA LEU A 201 -19.42 -24.06 -11.67
C LEU A 201 -19.58 -24.76 -10.32
N ARG A 202 -18.55 -25.51 -9.86
CA ARG A 202 -18.54 -26.10 -8.52
C ARG A 202 -18.66 -25.03 -7.44
N ARG A 203 -17.90 -23.94 -7.55
CA ARG A 203 -17.95 -22.83 -6.61
C ARG A 203 -19.34 -22.20 -6.55
N LYS A 204 -19.96 -21.90 -7.70
CA LYS A 204 -21.33 -21.37 -7.77
C LYS A 204 -22.35 -22.31 -7.11
N ARG A 205 -22.17 -23.63 -7.25
CA ARG A 205 -23.01 -24.62 -6.55
C ARG A 205 -22.81 -24.56 -5.03
N TYR A 206 -21.56 -24.50 -4.56
CA TYR A 206 -21.28 -24.37 -3.12
C TYR A 206 -21.84 -23.08 -2.52
N THR A 207 -21.69 -21.94 -3.19
CA THR A 207 -22.26 -20.66 -2.71
C THR A 207 -23.78 -20.70 -2.67
N ASN A 208 -24.44 -21.35 -3.63
CA ASN A 208 -25.89 -21.51 -3.61
C ASN A 208 -26.37 -22.44 -2.48
N ILE A 209 -25.57 -23.46 -2.14
CA ILE A 209 -25.84 -24.35 -0.99
C ILE A 209 -25.64 -23.58 0.33
N GLU A 210 -24.57 -22.80 0.49
CA GLU A 210 -24.37 -21.95 1.68
C GLU A 210 -25.48 -20.90 1.84
N ASN A 211 -25.92 -20.27 0.74
CA ASN A 211 -27.00 -19.31 0.73
C ASN A 211 -28.39 -19.94 1.01
N SER A 212 -28.54 -21.27 0.90
CA SER A 212 -29.78 -22.00 1.20
C SER A 212 -29.80 -22.68 2.57
N SER A 213 -28.69 -22.67 3.32
CA SER A 213 -28.69 -23.07 4.73
C SER A 213 -29.47 -22.08 5.61
N PRO A 214 -30.30 -22.55 6.57
CA PRO A 214 -31.30 -21.73 7.27
C PRO A 214 -30.74 -20.94 8.46
N THR A 215 -29.57 -20.32 8.32
CA THR A 215 -28.96 -19.49 9.40
C THR A 215 -29.12 -17.97 9.23
N SER A 216 -29.92 -17.50 8.27
CA SER A 216 -30.41 -16.12 8.27
C SER A 216 -31.83 -16.05 7.73
N ILE A 217 -32.80 -16.14 8.64
CA ILE A 217 -34.20 -15.88 8.36
C ILE A 217 -34.32 -14.42 7.90
N GLY A 218 -34.71 -14.24 6.63
CA GLY A 218 -35.18 -12.97 6.08
C GLY A 218 -34.21 -12.29 5.10
N SER A 219 -34.06 -12.78 3.87
CA SER A 219 -33.22 -12.05 2.89
C SER A 219 -33.71 -12.03 1.44
N HIS A 220 -34.45 -13.03 0.95
CA HIS A 220 -34.78 -13.05 -0.49
C HIS A 220 -35.85 -12.02 -0.92
N SER A 221 -36.84 -11.72 -0.07
CA SER A 221 -37.84 -10.66 -0.38
C SER A 221 -37.29 -9.25 -0.13
N HIS A 222 -36.39 -9.08 0.84
CA HIS A 222 -35.78 -7.79 1.18
C HIS A 222 -34.65 -7.36 0.23
N LYS A 223 -33.93 -8.28 -0.43
CA LYS A 223 -32.83 -7.94 -1.35
C LYS A 223 -33.27 -7.08 -2.55
N LYS A 224 -34.45 -7.33 -3.15
CA LYS A 224 -34.99 -6.50 -4.25
C LYS A 224 -35.53 -5.15 -3.78
N VAL A 225 -36.00 -5.06 -2.53
CA VAL A 225 -36.50 -3.81 -1.93
C VAL A 225 -35.36 -2.91 -1.45
N PHE A 226 -34.22 -3.48 -1.06
CA PHE A 226 -33.04 -2.72 -0.62
C PHE A 226 -32.24 -2.10 -1.78
N VAL A 227 -32.27 -2.68 -2.99
CA VAL A 227 -31.58 -2.12 -4.17
C VAL A 227 -32.28 -0.85 -4.68
N THR A 228 -33.61 -0.76 -4.58
CA THR A 228 -34.36 0.49 -4.80
C THR A 228 -34.18 1.49 -3.65
N GLN A 229 -33.97 1.01 -2.42
CA GLN A 229 -33.59 1.86 -1.29
C GLN A 229 -32.16 2.39 -1.39
N ALA A 230 -31.21 1.70 -2.03
CA ALA A 230 -29.84 2.20 -2.21
C ALA A 230 -29.76 3.43 -3.13
N HIS A 231 -30.54 3.46 -4.22
CA HIS A 231 -30.72 4.66 -5.05
C HIS A 231 -31.28 5.84 -4.24
N HIS A 232 -32.22 5.56 -3.33
CA HIS A 232 -32.85 6.56 -2.49
C HIS A 232 -31.95 6.99 -1.30
N VAL A 233 -31.12 6.09 -0.77
CA VAL A 233 -30.16 6.35 0.32
C VAL A 233 -29.02 7.23 -0.17
N MET A 234 -28.50 7.00 -1.39
CA MET A 234 -27.48 7.85 -1.98
C MET A 234 -27.98 9.29 -2.23
N SER A 235 -29.25 9.45 -2.62
CA SER A 235 -29.88 10.79 -2.79
C SER A 235 -30.40 11.41 -1.48
N ILE A 236 -30.64 10.61 -0.43
CA ILE A 236 -31.04 11.06 0.92
C ILE A 236 -29.84 11.55 1.74
N LEU A 237 -28.60 11.26 1.34
CA LEU A 237 -27.37 11.69 2.04
C LEU A 237 -27.23 13.23 2.20
N ASP A 238 -28.15 14.02 1.67
CA ASP A 238 -28.27 15.47 1.89
C ASP A 238 -29.26 15.89 3.00
N LYS A 239 -29.87 14.96 3.76
CA LYS A 239 -30.82 15.29 4.84
C LYS A 239 -30.55 14.57 6.16
N ILE A 240 -29.73 15.25 6.97
CA ILE A 240 -29.66 15.48 8.44
C ILE A 240 -30.08 14.37 9.44
N GLU A 241 -30.99 13.44 9.16
CA GLU A 241 -31.49 12.51 10.18
C GLU A 241 -30.67 11.21 10.29
N VAL A 242 -30.09 10.74 9.18
CA VAL A 242 -29.13 9.62 9.17
C VAL A 242 -27.76 10.05 9.72
N ALA A 243 -27.44 11.35 9.66
CA ALA A 243 -26.18 11.89 10.15
C ALA A 243 -25.99 11.66 11.66
N ALA A 244 -27.04 11.65 12.47
CA ALA A 244 -26.92 11.42 13.91
C ALA A 244 -26.48 9.99 14.24
N GLU A 245 -27.07 8.98 13.57
CA GLU A 245 -26.71 7.57 13.72
C GLU A 245 -25.29 7.29 13.15
N LEU A 246 -24.97 7.88 12.00
CA LEU A 246 -23.63 7.81 11.39
C LEU A 246 -22.56 8.49 12.25
N ILE A 247 -22.86 9.64 12.85
CA ILE A 247 -21.96 10.31 13.81
C ILE A 247 -21.77 9.40 15.03
N ASN A 248 -22.82 8.79 15.57
CA ASN A 248 -22.68 7.94 16.75
C ASN A 248 -21.84 6.69 16.46
N GLN A 249 -22.02 6.05 15.31
CA GLN A 249 -21.24 4.88 14.89
C GLN A 249 -19.81 5.25 14.46
N ALA A 250 -19.62 6.38 13.78
CA ALA A 250 -18.30 6.93 13.44
C ALA A 250 -17.54 7.36 14.70
N VAL A 251 -18.21 7.93 15.71
CA VAL A 251 -17.64 8.25 17.02
C VAL A 251 -17.24 6.97 17.74
N LYS A 252 -18.08 5.92 17.72
CA LYS A 252 -17.74 4.61 18.33
C LYS A 252 -16.52 3.96 17.67
N THR A 253 -16.40 4.08 16.35
CA THR A 253 -15.26 3.55 15.57
C THR A 253 -14.01 4.40 15.76
N LYS A 254 -14.14 5.73 15.75
CA LYS A 254 -13.06 6.68 16.07
C LYS A 254 -12.56 6.52 17.50
N MET A 255 -13.45 6.22 18.45
CA MET A 255 -13.08 5.92 19.83
C MET A 255 -12.24 4.65 19.91
N LYS A 256 -12.59 3.57 19.19
CA LYS A 256 -11.74 2.37 19.11
C LYS A 256 -10.34 2.69 18.55
N ILE A 257 -10.28 3.47 17.46
CA ILE A 257 -9.01 3.88 16.83
C ILE A 257 -8.17 4.75 17.78
N ASN A 258 -8.77 5.78 18.39
CA ASN A 258 -8.09 6.64 19.36
C ASN A 258 -7.64 5.85 20.60
N THR A 259 -8.41 4.85 21.02
CA THR A 259 -8.07 3.96 22.13
C THR A 259 -6.84 3.11 21.78
N HIS A 260 -6.75 2.57 20.57
CA HIS A 260 -5.54 1.87 20.12
C HIS A 260 -4.31 2.78 20.05
N VAL A 261 -4.46 4.01 19.53
CA VAL A 261 -3.37 4.99 19.47
C VAL A 261 -2.90 5.37 20.88
N LEU A 262 -3.83 5.54 21.83
CA LEU A 262 -3.51 5.79 23.23
C LEU A 262 -2.72 4.62 23.86
N PHE A 263 -3.09 3.38 23.55
CA PHE A 263 -2.40 2.20 24.08
C PHE A 263 -1.01 1.93 23.46
N MET A 264 -0.71 2.48 22.28
CA MET A 264 0.67 2.46 21.74
C MET A 264 1.64 3.31 22.58
N ILE A 265 1.14 4.30 23.33
CA ILE A 265 1.97 5.17 24.19
C ILE A 265 2.32 4.46 25.50
N ALA A 266 1.48 3.54 25.98
CA ALA A 266 1.65 2.88 27.27
C ALA A 266 2.97 2.08 27.41
N PRO A 267 3.43 1.28 26.41
CA PRO A 267 4.74 0.63 26.47
C PRO A 267 5.90 1.62 26.57
N SER A 268 5.81 2.77 25.89
CA SER A 268 6.85 3.82 25.90
C SER A 268 6.99 4.44 27.29
N ILE A 269 5.87 4.67 27.98
CA ILE A 269 5.86 5.11 29.39
C ILE A 269 6.52 4.05 30.28
N GLY A 270 6.21 2.76 30.06
CA GLY A 270 6.84 1.67 30.80
C GLY A 270 8.36 1.60 30.61
N VAL A 271 8.85 1.71 29.38
CA VAL A 271 10.30 1.75 29.08
C VAL A 271 10.97 2.96 29.74
N PHE A 272 10.31 4.12 29.71
CA PHE A 272 10.83 5.33 30.34
C PHE A 272 10.97 5.15 31.87
N VAL A 273 9.93 4.63 32.51
CA VAL A 273 9.91 4.37 33.96
C VAL A 273 10.93 3.31 34.37
N LEU A 274 11.07 2.23 33.60
CA LEU A 274 12.11 1.22 33.79
C LEU A 274 13.51 1.82 33.67
N GLY A 275 13.73 2.69 32.69
CA GLY A 275 14.99 3.41 32.48
C GLY A 275 15.33 4.35 33.64
N LEU A 276 14.35 5.07 34.18
CA LEU A 276 14.53 5.89 35.38
C LEU A 276 14.95 5.03 36.59
N ASN A 277 14.26 3.92 36.83
CA ASN A 277 14.60 3.02 37.93
C ASN A 277 16.04 2.47 37.81
N LEU A 278 16.43 1.97 36.64
CA LEU A 278 17.78 1.44 36.43
C LEU A 278 18.84 2.54 36.55
N SER A 279 18.58 3.72 36.00
CA SER A 279 19.49 4.86 36.06
C SER A 279 19.71 5.32 37.50
N TRP A 280 18.64 5.52 38.27
CA TRP A 280 18.72 6.12 39.59
C TRP A 280 19.33 5.20 40.65
N ASN A 281 19.23 3.88 40.49
CA ASN A 281 19.82 2.93 41.44
C ASN A 281 21.24 2.48 41.04
N HIS A 282 21.65 2.64 39.78
CA HIS A 282 22.97 2.19 39.32
C HIS A 282 24.02 3.31 39.32
N TYR A 283 23.62 4.56 39.08
CA TYR A 283 24.55 5.69 39.07
C TYR A 283 24.62 6.37 40.45
N SER A 284 25.84 6.72 40.86
CA SER A 284 26.09 7.42 42.13
C SER A 284 25.76 8.92 41.99
N PHE A 285 24.50 9.30 42.17
CA PHE A 285 24.09 10.70 42.32
C PHE A 285 23.04 10.85 43.41
N GLU A 286 22.98 12.01 44.05
CA GLU A 286 22.01 12.28 45.11
C GLU A 286 20.62 12.53 44.52
N LEU A 287 19.63 11.73 44.94
CA LEU A 287 18.24 11.96 44.53
C LEU A 287 17.63 13.16 45.26
N TYR A 288 16.99 14.05 44.51
CA TYR A 288 16.16 15.11 45.08
C TYR A 288 14.89 14.54 45.71
N LYS A 289 14.39 15.18 46.77
CA LYS A 289 13.20 14.74 47.54
C LYS A 289 11.93 14.48 46.70
N GLY A 290 11.80 15.10 45.52
CA GLY A 290 10.66 14.90 44.61
C GLY A 290 10.81 13.76 43.60
N MET A 291 12.03 13.24 43.38
CA MET A 291 12.29 12.24 42.33
C MET A 291 11.64 10.90 42.64
N GLY A 292 11.78 10.39 43.88
CA GLY A 292 11.15 9.14 44.30
C GLY A 292 9.62 9.20 44.20
N VAL A 293 9.02 10.34 44.55
CA VAL A 293 7.58 10.58 44.42
C VAL A 293 7.15 10.60 42.94
N ALA A 294 7.96 11.20 42.06
CA ALA A 294 7.70 11.19 40.62
C ALA A 294 7.77 9.77 40.03
N LEU A 295 8.75 8.96 40.44
CA LEU A 295 8.85 7.56 39.99
C LEU A 295 7.65 6.73 40.45
N MET A 296 7.22 6.90 41.69
CA MET A 296 6.00 6.27 42.22
C MET A 296 4.78 6.68 41.39
N ALA A 297 4.56 7.98 41.16
CA ALA A 297 3.43 8.48 40.39
C ALA A 297 3.42 7.94 38.94
N LEU A 298 4.56 7.96 38.26
CA LEU A 298 4.68 7.44 36.90
C LEU A 298 4.47 5.91 36.83
N THR A 299 4.92 5.18 37.85
CA THR A 299 4.70 3.73 37.95
C THR A 299 3.22 3.42 38.10
N VAL A 300 2.51 4.16 38.96
CA VAL A 300 1.06 4.01 39.14
C VAL A 300 0.32 4.35 37.84
N VAL A 301 0.70 5.42 37.13
CA VAL A 301 0.10 5.76 35.82
C VAL A 301 0.28 4.62 34.82
N PHE A 302 1.48 4.04 34.73
CA PHE A 302 1.75 2.91 33.86
C PHE A 302 0.90 1.68 34.22
N GLN A 303 0.75 1.38 35.51
CA GLN A 303 -0.09 0.28 35.99
C GLN A 303 -1.58 0.51 35.71
N VAL A 304 -2.08 1.73 35.89
CA VAL A 304 -3.47 2.07 35.55
C VAL A 304 -3.72 1.88 34.06
N LEU A 305 -2.79 2.30 33.19
CA LEU A 305 -2.88 2.05 31.75
C LEU A 305 -2.86 0.54 31.42
N PHE A 306 -2.09 -0.25 32.16
CA PHE A 306 -2.08 -1.70 32.03
C PHE A 306 -3.42 -2.34 32.39
N VAL A 307 -4.04 -1.95 33.51
CA VAL A 307 -5.35 -2.44 33.95
C VAL A 307 -6.46 -2.00 32.99
N LEU A 308 -6.44 -0.74 32.55
CA LEU A 308 -7.37 -0.25 31.53
C LEU A 308 -7.26 -1.04 30.22
N SER A 309 -6.03 -1.38 29.80
CA SER A 309 -5.81 -2.25 28.65
C SER A 309 -6.42 -3.63 28.84
N MET A 310 -6.40 -4.20 30.06
CA MET A 310 -7.06 -5.47 30.35
C MET A 310 -8.58 -5.38 30.28
N CYS A 311 -9.19 -4.37 30.89
CA CYS A 311 -10.65 -4.22 30.97
C CYS A 311 -11.30 -4.01 29.61
N MET A 312 -10.61 -3.33 28.70
CA MET A 312 -11.12 -3.02 27.35
C MET A 312 -11.06 -4.23 26.40
N GLN A 313 -10.37 -5.31 26.77
CA GLN A 313 -10.17 -6.48 25.92
C GLN A 313 -11.23 -7.56 26.18
N LYS A 314 -12.25 -7.63 25.31
CA LYS A 314 -13.26 -8.70 25.33
C LYS A 314 -12.82 -10.01 24.67
N GLU A 315 -11.75 -10.01 23.87
CA GLU A 315 -11.26 -11.20 23.14
C GLU A 315 -9.77 -11.49 23.44
N GLY A 316 -9.41 -12.75 23.70
CA GLY A 316 -8.02 -13.18 24.00
C GLY A 316 -7.94 -14.54 24.70
N CYS A 317 -6.80 -15.24 24.58
CA CYS A 317 -6.60 -16.54 25.24
C CYS A 317 -6.74 -16.41 26.77
N MET A 318 -7.54 -17.29 27.38
CA MET A 318 -7.82 -17.30 28.82
C MET A 318 -6.55 -17.28 29.68
N TYR A 319 -5.53 -18.05 29.33
CA TYR A 319 -4.23 -18.11 30.04
C TYR A 319 -3.55 -16.75 30.15
N PHE A 320 -3.59 -15.94 29.10
CA PHE A 320 -2.95 -14.64 29.06
C PHE A 320 -3.64 -13.61 29.96
N ARG A 321 -4.96 -13.72 30.14
CA ARG A 321 -5.69 -12.86 31.09
C ARG A 321 -5.35 -13.22 32.54
N ILE A 322 -5.25 -14.52 32.85
CA ILE A 322 -4.88 -14.98 34.19
C ILE A 322 -3.49 -14.47 34.57
N ILE A 323 -2.52 -14.57 33.66
CA ILE A 323 -1.16 -14.04 33.88
C ILE A 323 -1.20 -12.54 34.18
N ASP A 324 -1.93 -11.75 33.38
CA ASP A 324 -2.01 -10.31 33.59
C ASP A 324 -2.68 -9.94 34.94
N ILE A 325 -3.68 -10.71 35.39
CA ILE A 325 -4.30 -10.53 36.72
C ILE A 325 -3.28 -10.81 37.82
N ILE A 326 -2.55 -11.94 37.72
CA ILE A 326 -1.53 -12.32 38.72
C ILE A 326 -0.47 -11.21 38.86
N PHE A 327 0.06 -10.71 37.74
CA PHE A 327 1.07 -9.65 37.77
C PHE A 327 0.49 -8.32 38.26
N THR A 328 -0.78 -8.01 37.99
CA THR A 328 -1.43 -6.81 38.56
C THR A 328 -1.54 -6.91 40.08
N CYS A 329 -1.96 -8.06 40.61
CA CYS A 329 -2.02 -8.30 42.06
C CYS A 329 -0.62 -8.24 42.70
N LEU A 330 0.38 -8.85 42.05
CA LEU A 330 1.76 -8.83 42.52
C LEU A 330 2.33 -7.40 42.59
N ASN A 331 2.01 -6.55 41.61
CA ASN A 331 2.41 -5.14 41.59
C ASN A 331 1.84 -4.35 42.77
N VAL A 332 0.55 -4.51 43.08
CA VAL A 332 -0.08 -3.80 44.20
C VAL A 332 0.61 -4.14 45.52
N VAL A 333 0.97 -5.42 45.71
CA VAL A 333 1.72 -5.86 46.90
C VAL A 333 3.14 -5.31 46.92
N ALA A 334 3.83 -5.29 45.77
CA ALA A 334 5.18 -4.75 45.65
C ALA A 334 5.22 -3.24 45.92
N ASP A 335 4.29 -2.47 45.37
CA ASP A 335 4.18 -1.03 45.58
C ASP A 335 3.85 -0.70 47.03
N TRP A 336 2.98 -1.48 47.67
CA TRP A 336 2.73 -1.35 49.11
C TRP A 336 4.01 -1.55 49.91
N TYR A 337 4.77 -2.61 49.61
CA TYR A 337 6.04 -2.91 50.28
C TYR A 337 7.06 -1.77 50.12
N TRP A 338 7.28 -1.30 48.90
CA TRP A 338 8.23 -0.23 48.61
C TRP A 338 7.82 1.12 49.22
N THR A 339 6.51 1.40 49.26
CA THR A 339 5.99 2.62 49.89
C THR A 339 6.10 2.57 51.41
N SER A 340 5.76 1.42 52.03
CA SER A 340 5.89 1.21 53.48
C SER A 340 7.33 1.35 53.96
N LYS A 341 8.30 0.88 53.15
CA LYS A 341 9.73 0.97 53.45
C LYS A 341 10.39 2.26 52.93
N ARG A 342 9.65 3.15 52.25
CA ARG A 342 10.15 4.39 51.63
C ARG A 342 11.36 4.16 50.70
N LEU A 343 11.31 3.10 49.90
CA LEU A 343 12.41 2.67 49.01
C LEU A 343 12.38 3.31 47.62
N TRP A 344 11.37 4.12 47.31
CA TRP A 344 11.19 4.73 45.99
C TRP A 344 12.39 5.60 45.59
N GLY A 345 13.11 5.16 44.55
CA GLY A 345 14.29 5.83 44.02
C GLY A 345 15.61 5.47 44.71
N ASN A 346 15.58 4.67 45.78
CA ASN A 346 16.77 4.12 46.43
C ASN A 346 16.50 2.66 46.81
N PHE A 347 16.34 1.84 45.77
CA PHE A 347 16.04 0.42 45.89
C PHE A 347 17.31 -0.37 46.22
N ARG A 348 17.16 -1.44 47.02
CA ARG A 348 18.23 -2.43 47.16
C ARG A 348 18.37 -3.20 45.85
N GLN A 349 19.52 -3.83 45.63
CA GLN A 349 19.77 -4.60 44.40
C GLN A 349 18.65 -5.62 44.09
N ILE A 350 18.14 -6.32 45.11
CA ILE A 350 17.04 -7.29 44.96
C ILE A 350 15.74 -6.58 44.54
N ASP A 351 15.42 -5.44 45.13
CA ASP A 351 14.22 -4.66 44.82
C ASP A 351 14.29 -4.06 43.41
N THR A 352 15.47 -3.61 42.97
CA THR A 352 15.71 -3.14 41.61
C THR A 352 15.46 -4.25 40.60
N VAL A 353 15.98 -5.46 40.85
CA VAL A 353 15.76 -6.62 39.98
C VAL A 353 14.29 -7.01 39.94
N LEU A 354 13.61 -7.05 41.09
CA LEU A 354 12.19 -7.39 41.18
C LEU A 354 11.31 -6.37 40.42
N TYR A 355 11.56 -5.07 40.62
CA TYR A 355 10.89 -4.00 39.89
C TYR A 355 11.10 -4.13 38.39
N SER A 356 12.35 -4.30 37.96
CA SER A 356 12.70 -4.41 36.56
C SER A 356 12.07 -5.63 35.90
N PHE A 357 12.00 -6.76 36.60
CA PHE A 357 11.36 -7.98 36.10
C PHE A 357 9.85 -7.79 35.89
N ILE A 358 9.15 -7.25 36.90
CA ILE A 358 7.70 -7.02 36.82
C ILE A 358 7.38 -5.99 35.72
N ALA A 359 8.10 -4.87 35.68
CA ALA A 359 7.92 -3.84 34.67
C ALA A 359 8.20 -4.37 33.25
N LEU A 360 9.27 -5.15 33.07
CA LEU A 360 9.61 -5.73 31.77
C LEU A 360 8.53 -6.68 31.25
N ILE A 361 7.96 -7.53 32.11
CA ILE A 361 6.85 -8.41 31.74
C ILE A 361 5.65 -7.59 31.30
N MET A 362 5.25 -6.57 32.07
CA MET A 362 4.13 -5.70 31.69
C MET A 362 4.36 -4.97 30.37
N ILE A 363 5.59 -4.49 30.13
CA ILE A 363 5.99 -3.85 28.87
C ILE A 363 5.87 -4.84 27.72
N LEU A 364 6.46 -6.03 27.83
CA LEU A 364 6.40 -7.06 26.78
C LEU A 364 4.95 -7.49 26.49
N ARG A 365 4.11 -7.58 27.53
CA ARG A 365 2.69 -7.91 27.41
C ARG A 365 1.92 -6.80 26.69
N LEU A 366 2.10 -5.53 27.07
CA LEU A 366 1.48 -4.40 26.39
C LEU A 366 1.99 -4.26 24.96
N TRP A 367 3.29 -4.41 24.72
CA TRP A 367 3.90 -4.36 23.39
C TRP A 367 3.35 -5.47 22.49
N GLY A 368 3.32 -6.71 22.98
CA GLY A 368 2.76 -7.85 22.26
C GLY A 368 1.25 -7.76 22.02
N LYS A 369 0.51 -6.99 22.84
CA LYS A 369 -0.90 -6.65 22.58
C LYS A 369 -1.00 -5.57 21.50
N SER A 370 -0.21 -4.50 21.64
CA SER A 370 -0.16 -3.39 20.70
C SER A 370 0.19 -3.85 19.27
N LEU A 371 1.07 -4.84 19.14
CA LEU A 371 1.41 -5.42 17.84
C LEU A 371 0.31 -6.34 17.27
N ARG A 372 -0.49 -7.01 18.11
CA ARG A 372 -1.55 -7.92 17.66
C ARG A 372 -2.79 -7.18 17.19
N ASP A 373 -3.16 -6.11 17.89
CA ASP A 373 -4.34 -5.31 17.58
C ASP A 373 -4.17 -4.40 16.34
N VAL A 374 -2.94 -4.25 15.82
CA VAL A 374 -2.67 -3.64 14.50
C VAL A 374 -3.14 -4.55 13.35
N SER A 375 -3.62 -5.75 13.66
CA SER A 375 -4.43 -6.55 12.73
C SER A 375 -5.79 -5.87 12.52
N TYR A 376 -5.75 -4.77 11.77
CA TYR A 376 -6.87 -4.17 11.05
C TYR A 376 -7.81 -5.28 10.66
N VAL A 377 -9.01 -5.33 11.29
CA VAL A 377 -9.98 -6.44 11.25
C VAL A 377 -9.59 -7.41 10.15
N LYS A 378 -8.71 -8.37 10.49
CA LYS A 378 -8.29 -9.37 9.53
C LYS A 378 -9.54 -10.19 9.41
N ALA A 379 -10.41 -9.81 8.46
CA ALA A 379 -11.59 -10.56 8.08
C ALA A 379 -11.11 -12.00 8.08
N LYS A 380 -11.63 -12.79 9.05
CA LYS A 380 -11.15 -14.13 9.44
C LYS A 380 -10.41 -14.73 8.27
N ASP A 381 -9.09 -14.89 8.42
CA ASP A 381 -8.16 -15.36 7.39
C ASP A 381 -8.94 -16.08 6.31
N LEU A 382 -9.22 -15.36 5.21
CA LEU A 382 -9.80 -15.94 4.02
C LEU A 382 -8.96 -17.18 3.79
N THR A 383 -9.56 -18.36 3.97
CA THR A 383 -8.92 -19.63 3.66
C THR A 383 -8.35 -19.43 2.27
N THR A 384 -7.02 -19.40 2.18
CA THR A 384 -6.25 -19.14 0.96
C THR A 384 -6.98 -19.85 -0.16
N ARG A 385 -7.51 -19.11 -1.15
CA ARG A 385 -8.39 -19.68 -2.18
C ARG A 385 -7.72 -20.96 -2.72
N SER A 386 -8.30 -22.12 -2.44
CA SER A 386 -7.84 -23.39 -2.99
C SER A 386 -8.31 -23.48 -4.44
N GLY A 387 -7.47 -23.00 -5.36
CA GLY A 387 -7.80 -22.90 -6.78
C GLY A 387 -6.87 -21.97 -7.54
N PRO A 388 -7.17 -21.70 -8.82
CA PRO A 388 -6.34 -20.84 -9.66
C PRO A 388 -6.33 -19.40 -9.14
N ILE A 389 -5.12 -18.84 -8.98
CA ILE A 389 -4.86 -17.51 -8.42
C ILE A 389 -5.11 -16.45 -9.51
N ILE A 390 -6.38 -16.18 -9.81
CA ILE A 390 -6.79 -15.12 -10.73
C ILE A 390 -7.95 -14.30 -10.18
N TYR A 391 -8.01 -13.04 -10.61
CA TYR A 391 -9.23 -12.25 -10.44
C TYR A 391 -10.34 -12.86 -11.29
N GLU A 392 -11.55 -12.88 -10.75
CA GLU A 392 -12.73 -13.22 -11.56
C GLU A 392 -13.01 -12.13 -12.58
N LYS A 393 -12.72 -10.87 -12.20
CA LYS A 393 -12.79 -9.69 -13.05
C LYS A 393 -11.73 -8.67 -12.62
N LEU A 394 -10.90 -8.24 -13.58
CA LEU A 394 -9.95 -7.12 -13.42
C LEU A 394 -10.43 -5.94 -14.25
N ARG A 395 -10.61 -4.77 -13.63
CA ARG A 395 -10.86 -3.51 -14.31
C ARG A 395 -9.58 -2.67 -14.30
N PHE A 396 -9.00 -2.42 -15.46
CA PHE A 396 -7.87 -1.54 -15.66
C PHE A 396 -8.38 -0.19 -16.19
N VAL A 397 -8.07 0.89 -15.47
CA VAL A 397 -8.42 2.26 -15.86
C VAL A 397 -7.16 3.09 -15.95
N TRP A 398 -6.86 3.66 -17.11
CA TRP A 398 -5.75 4.60 -17.28
C TRP A 398 -6.29 5.95 -17.70
N SER A 399 -5.92 7.02 -17.00
CA SER A 399 -6.21 8.39 -17.42
C SER A 399 -4.93 9.16 -17.75
N CYS A 400 -4.86 9.70 -18.96
CA CYS A 400 -3.72 10.47 -19.44
C CYS A 400 -4.18 11.80 -20.05
N ARG A 401 -3.32 12.82 -19.98
CA ARG A 401 -3.50 14.14 -20.61
C ARG A 401 -2.69 14.32 -21.90
N SER A 402 -2.01 13.27 -22.35
CA SER A 402 -1.20 13.29 -23.58
C SER A 402 -1.67 12.13 -24.45
N ALA A 403 -2.24 12.47 -25.61
CA ALA A 403 -2.68 11.50 -26.62
C ALA A 403 -1.49 10.74 -27.20
N GLU A 404 -0.35 11.40 -27.29
CA GLU A 404 0.88 10.81 -27.81
C GLU A 404 1.43 9.72 -26.87
N LEU A 405 1.48 9.97 -25.57
CA LEU A 405 1.86 8.92 -24.60
C LEU A 405 0.91 7.71 -24.69
N VAL A 406 -0.38 7.95 -24.93
CA VAL A 406 -1.34 6.86 -25.16
C VAL A 406 -1.00 6.11 -26.45
N ALA A 407 -0.76 6.81 -27.57
CA ALA A 407 -0.38 6.18 -28.84
C ALA A 407 0.87 5.28 -28.71
N GLN A 408 1.83 5.70 -27.89
CA GLN A 408 3.09 4.97 -27.68
C GLN A 408 2.92 3.68 -26.86
N VAL A 409 2.05 3.69 -25.85
CA VAL A 409 1.84 2.56 -24.94
C VAL A 409 0.73 1.63 -25.41
N PHE A 410 -0.21 2.14 -26.22
CA PHE A 410 -1.39 1.40 -26.67
C PHE A 410 -1.06 0.08 -27.38
N PRO A 411 -0.04 -0.02 -28.27
CA PRO A 411 0.30 -1.28 -28.92
C PRO A 411 0.61 -2.40 -27.92
N ASP A 412 1.35 -2.11 -26.85
CA ASP A 412 1.67 -3.10 -25.81
C ASP A 412 0.39 -3.59 -25.10
N ILE A 413 -0.54 -2.68 -24.77
CA ILE A 413 -1.83 -3.04 -24.15
C ILE A 413 -2.71 -3.82 -25.13
N SER A 414 -2.72 -3.45 -26.42
CA SER A 414 -3.47 -4.17 -27.46
C SER A 414 -2.96 -5.59 -27.62
N ASN A 415 -1.64 -5.80 -27.65
CA ASN A 415 -1.05 -7.14 -27.75
C ASN A 415 -1.46 -8.02 -26.57
N LEU A 416 -1.42 -7.50 -25.34
CA LEU A 416 -1.91 -8.22 -24.16
C LEU A 416 -3.39 -8.60 -24.26
N TRP A 417 -4.21 -7.71 -24.83
CA TRP A 417 -5.63 -7.96 -25.05
C TRP A 417 -5.87 -9.02 -26.13
N ASP A 418 -5.12 -8.97 -27.23
CA ASP A 418 -5.18 -9.93 -28.32
C ASP A 418 -4.75 -11.34 -27.86
N ASP A 419 -3.70 -11.45 -27.03
CA ASP A 419 -3.28 -12.71 -26.39
C ASP A 419 -4.41 -13.30 -25.52
N LEU A 420 -5.11 -12.44 -24.76
CA LEU A 420 -6.24 -12.87 -23.92
C LEU A 420 -7.41 -13.36 -24.78
N ILE A 421 -7.74 -12.65 -25.87
CA ILE A 421 -8.79 -13.07 -26.82
C ILE A 421 -8.41 -14.40 -27.46
N GLN A 422 -7.16 -14.59 -27.88
CA GLN A 422 -6.70 -15.82 -28.51
C GLN A 422 -6.89 -17.04 -27.59
N SER A 423 -6.65 -16.88 -26.29
CA SER A 423 -6.76 -17.96 -25.31
C SER A 423 -8.20 -18.20 -24.81
N TRP A 424 -8.97 -17.15 -24.56
CA TRP A 424 -10.30 -17.27 -23.89
C TRP A 424 -11.50 -17.04 -24.80
N GLY A 425 -11.31 -16.42 -25.97
CA GLY A 425 -12.39 -15.90 -26.82
C GLY A 425 -12.91 -14.55 -26.32
N GLU A 426 -13.53 -13.79 -27.21
CA GLU A 426 -13.88 -12.38 -26.97
C GLU A 426 -14.85 -12.18 -25.78
N ASP A 427 -15.91 -12.98 -25.69
CA ASP A 427 -16.94 -12.82 -24.65
C ASP A 427 -16.43 -13.16 -23.24
N GLU A 428 -15.57 -14.18 -23.13
CA GLU A 428 -14.99 -14.56 -21.84
C GLU A 428 -13.84 -13.62 -21.46
N ALA A 429 -13.05 -13.14 -22.43
CA ALA A 429 -12.04 -12.11 -22.20
C ALA A 429 -12.65 -10.84 -21.59
N LYS A 430 -13.78 -10.35 -22.14
CA LYS A 430 -14.53 -9.20 -21.60
C LYS A 430 -15.03 -9.41 -20.16
N LYS A 431 -15.40 -10.64 -19.79
CA LYS A 431 -15.80 -10.94 -18.40
C LYS A 431 -14.61 -10.95 -17.44
N LYS A 432 -13.42 -11.33 -17.94
CA LYS A 432 -12.18 -11.48 -17.17
C LYS A 432 -11.44 -10.18 -16.98
N CYS A 433 -11.44 -9.32 -18.00
CA CYS A 433 -10.71 -8.07 -18.00
C CYS A 433 -11.50 -6.99 -18.73
N GLU A 434 -11.60 -5.82 -18.10
CA GLU A 434 -12.12 -4.59 -18.70
C GLU A 434 -10.99 -3.56 -18.74
N ILE A 435 -10.70 -3.01 -19.92
CA ILE A 435 -9.64 -2.02 -20.12
C ILE A 435 -10.29 -0.71 -20.56
N TYR A 436 -10.09 0.35 -19.78
CA TYR A 436 -10.57 1.71 -20.07
C TYR A 436 -9.38 2.68 -20.10
N ILE A 437 -9.22 3.37 -21.21
CA ILE A 437 -8.19 4.39 -21.43
C ILE A 437 -8.90 5.73 -21.64
N HIS A 438 -8.67 6.66 -20.73
CA HIS A 438 -9.24 8.00 -20.74
C HIS A 438 -8.18 9.00 -21.23
N CYS A 439 -8.33 9.47 -22.46
CA CYS A 439 -7.45 10.47 -23.07
C CYS A 439 -8.10 11.86 -22.97
N THR A 440 -7.47 12.75 -22.21
CA THR A 440 -7.96 14.11 -21.90
C THR A 440 -6.97 15.18 -22.38
N ASP A 441 -6.36 14.95 -23.55
CA ASP A 441 -5.43 15.89 -24.18
C ASP A 441 -6.17 17.19 -24.56
N PRO A 442 -5.62 18.39 -24.27
CA PRO A 442 -6.22 19.64 -24.70
C PRO A 442 -6.29 19.81 -26.22
N ASP A 443 -5.44 19.13 -26.99
CA ASP A 443 -5.44 19.21 -28.45
C ASP A 443 -6.40 18.16 -29.06
N GLU A 444 -7.52 18.66 -29.58
CA GLU A 444 -8.54 17.82 -30.22
C GLU A 444 -8.02 17.13 -31.49
N LYS A 445 -7.08 17.74 -32.22
CA LYS A 445 -6.52 17.13 -33.44
C LYS A 445 -5.71 15.88 -33.10
N LYS A 446 -4.90 15.93 -32.04
CA LYS A 446 -4.15 14.76 -31.56
C LYS A 446 -5.06 13.64 -31.10
N CYS A 447 -6.16 13.98 -30.43
CA CYS A 447 -7.18 12.99 -30.05
C CYS A 447 -7.85 12.33 -31.27
N LYS A 448 -8.09 13.08 -32.35
CA LYS A 448 -8.63 12.54 -33.61
C LYS A 448 -7.63 11.60 -34.28
N ASN A 449 -6.38 12.02 -34.42
CA ASN A 449 -5.31 11.19 -34.98
C ASN A 449 -5.14 9.89 -34.18
N LEU A 450 -5.16 9.96 -32.85
CA LEU A 450 -5.10 8.79 -31.97
C LEU A 450 -6.24 7.80 -32.25
N LYS A 451 -7.47 8.30 -32.42
CA LYS A 451 -8.63 7.46 -32.76
C LYS A 451 -8.45 6.78 -34.11
N GLU A 452 -7.96 7.49 -35.12
CA GLU A 452 -7.72 6.94 -36.47
C GLU A 452 -6.66 5.84 -36.48
N VAL A 453 -5.60 5.97 -35.68
CA VAL A 453 -4.56 4.95 -35.54
C VAL A 453 -5.10 3.69 -34.88
N ILE A 454 -5.97 3.84 -33.88
CA ILE A 454 -6.39 2.74 -33.01
C ILE A 454 -7.67 2.05 -33.51
N GLN A 455 -8.46 2.68 -34.39
CA GLN A 455 -9.79 2.21 -34.80
C GLN A 455 -9.86 0.75 -35.28
N ASN A 456 -8.78 0.24 -35.86
CA ASN A 456 -8.71 -1.11 -36.44
C ASN A 456 -8.39 -2.21 -35.41
N THR A 457 -8.04 -1.84 -34.18
CA THR A 457 -7.64 -2.80 -33.14
C THR A 457 -8.86 -3.47 -32.49
N ASN A 458 -8.70 -4.73 -32.05
CA ASN A 458 -9.78 -5.45 -31.38
C ASN A 458 -10.15 -4.83 -30.04
N LEU A 459 -9.18 -4.21 -29.36
CA LEU A 459 -9.40 -3.49 -28.11
C LEU A 459 -10.27 -2.26 -28.32
N TYR A 460 -10.14 -1.54 -29.44
CA TYR A 460 -10.99 -0.38 -29.71
C TYR A 460 -12.46 -0.74 -29.87
N LYS A 461 -12.77 -1.92 -30.42
CA LYS A 461 -14.14 -2.43 -30.58
C LYS A 461 -14.87 -2.61 -29.25
N THR A 462 -14.15 -2.67 -28.12
CA THR A 462 -14.74 -2.84 -26.78
C THR A 462 -15.05 -1.51 -26.07
N ASP A 463 -15.11 -0.39 -26.80
CA ASP A 463 -15.30 0.96 -26.24
C ASP A 463 -14.25 1.31 -25.17
N CYS A 464 -13.00 0.93 -25.43
CA CYS A 464 -11.90 1.11 -24.48
C CYS A 464 -11.49 2.58 -24.31
N LEU A 465 -11.62 3.42 -25.37
CA LEU A 465 -11.07 4.77 -25.39
C LEU A 465 -12.16 5.83 -25.11
N LYS A 466 -12.05 6.49 -23.96
CA LYS A 466 -12.95 7.56 -23.53
C LYS A 466 -12.26 8.93 -23.60
N SER A 467 -12.97 9.94 -24.10
CA SER A 467 -12.45 11.31 -24.20
C SER A 467 -12.67 12.14 -22.91
N GLU A 468 -13.46 11.60 -21.99
CA GLU A 468 -13.82 12.26 -20.72
C GLU A 468 -12.95 11.78 -19.57
N ARG A 469 -12.86 12.59 -18.50
CA ARG A 469 -12.14 12.21 -17.28
C ARG A 469 -12.92 11.10 -16.54
N PRO A 470 -12.26 10.07 -15.99
CA PRO A 470 -12.97 9.03 -15.26
C PRO A 470 -13.58 9.61 -13.96
N ASP A 471 -14.85 9.30 -13.73
CA ASP A 471 -15.48 9.49 -12.42
C ASP A 471 -15.05 8.37 -11.48
N LEU A 472 -13.94 8.59 -10.79
CA LEU A 472 -13.34 7.59 -9.89
C LEU A 472 -14.21 7.31 -8.65
N LEU A 473 -15.00 8.30 -8.23
CA LEU A 473 -15.92 8.16 -7.11
C LEU A 473 -17.10 7.28 -7.54
N GLY A 474 -17.70 7.60 -8.68
CA GLY A 474 -18.75 6.78 -9.28
C GLY A 474 -18.28 5.35 -9.57
N VAL A 475 -17.03 5.13 -10.01
CA VAL A 475 -16.48 3.77 -10.19
C VAL A 475 -16.40 3.00 -8.88
N LEU A 476 -16.02 3.64 -7.77
CA LEU A 476 -15.96 3.01 -6.44
C LEU A 476 -17.36 2.68 -5.91
N GLU A 477 -18.31 3.61 -6.09
CA GLU A 477 -19.71 3.43 -5.70
C GLU A 477 -20.37 2.33 -6.52
N GLN A 478 -20.21 2.37 -7.84
CA GLN A 478 -20.73 1.34 -8.74
C GLN A 478 -20.14 -0.03 -8.42
N ASN A 479 -18.84 -0.13 -8.14
CA ASN A 479 -18.24 -1.39 -7.70
C ASN A 479 -18.89 -1.91 -6.41
N THR A 480 -19.17 -1.01 -5.46
CA THR A 480 -19.84 -1.38 -4.21
C THR A 480 -21.26 -1.88 -4.49
N MET A 481 -21.98 -1.24 -5.40
CA MET A 481 -23.33 -1.64 -5.82
C MET A 481 -23.36 -2.96 -6.59
N ASP A 482 -22.42 -3.17 -7.51
CA ASP A 482 -22.26 -4.42 -8.25
C ASP A 482 -22.01 -5.58 -7.28
N ILE A 483 -21.22 -5.35 -6.23
CA ILE A 483 -20.96 -6.35 -5.20
C ILE A 483 -22.21 -6.63 -4.36
N LEU A 484 -22.93 -5.60 -3.91
CA LEU A 484 -24.15 -5.75 -3.12
C LEU A 484 -25.30 -6.42 -3.88
N SER A 485 -25.34 -6.24 -5.20
CA SER A 485 -26.33 -6.87 -6.09
C SER A 485 -25.90 -8.26 -6.58
N SER A 486 -24.62 -8.60 -6.46
CA SER A 486 -24.11 -9.91 -6.88
C SER A 486 -24.60 -11.06 -5.99
N ASP A 487 -24.71 -12.26 -6.58
CA ASP A 487 -25.08 -13.49 -5.86
C ASP A 487 -23.92 -14.08 -5.02
N TYR A 488 -22.77 -13.41 -4.96
CA TYR A 488 -21.62 -13.92 -4.21
C TYR A 488 -21.92 -13.89 -2.71
N SER A 489 -21.69 -15.01 -2.01
CA SER A 489 -21.81 -15.04 -0.55
C SER A 489 -20.77 -14.15 0.14
N ARG A 490 -19.56 -14.07 -0.44
CA ARG A 490 -18.42 -13.29 0.07
C ARG A 490 -17.55 -12.81 -1.08
N SER A 491 -17.18 -11.53 -1.11
CA SER A 491 -16.21 -10.99 -2.07
C SER A 491 -15.24 -10.03 -1.41
N LYS A 492 -13.99 -10.04 -1.91
CA LYS A 492 -12.98 -9.10 -1.47
C LYS A 492 -12.43 -8.39 -2.70
N THR A 493 -12.55 -7.07 -2.75
CA THR A 493 -12.22 -6.29 -3.94
C THR A 493 -11.00 -5.42 -3.68
N LEU A 494 -10.01 -5.50 -4.55
CA LEU A 494 -8.87 -4.58 -4.53
C LEU A 494 -9.23 -3.33 -5.32
N PHE A 495 -9.11 -2.16 -4.70
CA PHE A 495 -9.18 -0.87 -5.37
C PHE A 495 -7.81 -0.19 -5.26
N ALA A 496 -7.02 -0.26 -6.32
CA ALA A 496 -5.66 0.29 -6.36
C ALA A 496 -5.63 1.57 -7.20
N PHE A 497 -5.13 2.67 -6.63
CA PHE A 497 -5.03 3.97 -7.30
C PHE A 497 -3.61 4.50 -7.29
N CYS A 498 -3.07 4.80 -8.47
CA CYS A 498 -1.75 5.37 -8.69
C CYS A 498 -1.86 6.76 -9.31
N GLY A 499 -1.65 7.81 -8.52
CA GLY A 499 -1.91 9.17 -9.00
C GLY A 499 -1.66 10.30 -8.01
N SER A 500 -2.44 11.37 -8.14
CA SER A 500 -2.25 12.60 -7.35
C SER A 500 -2.78 12.48 -5.91
N GLU A 501 -2.15 13.19 -4.98
CA GLU A 501 -2.53 13.17 -3.56
C GLU A 501 -3.92 13.78 -3.29
N SER A 502 -4.37 14.75 -4.11
CA SER A 502 -5.70 15.35 -3.96
C SER A 502 -6.80 14.31 -4.15
N ILE A 503 -6.75 13.58 -5.27
CA ILE A 503 -7.72 12.53 -5.60
C ILE A 503 -7.60 11.37 -4.61
N ALA A 504 -6.38 11.05 -4.17
CA ALA A 504 -6.16 10.04 -3.13
C ALA A 504 -6.91 10.36 -1.83
N LYS A 505 -7.02 11.62 -1.43
CA LYS A 505 -7.75 12.04 -0.23
C LYS A 505 -9.26 11.87 -0.41
N GLU A 506 -9.79 12.28 -1.56
CA GLU A 506 -11.20 12.12 -1.92
C GLU A 506 -11.60 10.63 -1.96
N LEU A 507 -10.79 9.78 -2.61
CA LEU A 507 -11.01 8.33 -2.66
C LEU A 507 -11.00 7.68 -1.27
N LYS A 508 -10.10 8.13 -0.37
CA LYS A 508 -10.07 7.63 1.01
C LYS A 508 -11.37 7.96 1.76
N GLN A 509 -11.93 9.16 1.54
CA GLN A 509 -13.21 9.54 2.15
C GLN A 509 -14.37 8.72 1.56
N ALA A 510 -14.43 8.59 0.24
CA ALA A 510 -15.46 7.80 -0.44
C ALA A 510 -15.43 6.32 -0.07
N LYS A 511 -14.23 5.77 0.17
CA LYS A 511 -14.06 4.40 0.66
C LYS A 511 -14.65 4.20 2.06
N VAL A 512 -14.45 5.16 2.97
CA VAL A 512 -15.07 5.09 4.31
C VAL A 512 -16.59 5.10 4.20
N MET A 513 -17.15 5.92 3.30
CA MET A 513 -18.59 5.93 3.04
C MET A 513 -19.09 4.61 2.44
N SER A 514 -18.34 4.04 1.49
CA SER A 514 -18.67 2.74 0.89
C SER A 514 -18.66 1.61 1.92
N ASP A 515 -17.63 1.55 2.79
CA ASP A 515 -17.52 0.55 3.86
C ASP A 515 -18.69 0.67 4.87
N LEU A 516 -19.14 1.91 5.12
CA LEU A 516 -20.29 2.20 5.98
C LEU A 516 -21.59 1.68 5.37
N VAL A 517 -21.81 1.90 4.07
CA VAL A 517 -22.98 1.38 3.33
C VAL A 517 -23.01 -0.15 3.35
N VAL A 518 -21.87 -0.80 3.12
CA VAL A 518 -21.76 -2.27 3.18
C VAL A 518 -22.06 -2.78 4.59
N SER A 519 -21.60 -2.08 5.62
CA SER A 519 -21.90 -2.42 7.02
C SER A 519 -23.39 -2.24 7.36
N MET A 520 -24.02 -1.16 6.88
CA MET A 520 -25.44 -0.86 7.12
C MET A 520 -26.38 -1.85 6.42
N THR A 521 -26.00 -2.36 5.25
CA THR A 521 -26.80 -3.35 4.50
C THR A 521 -26.71 -4.77 5.07
N GLY A 522 -25.95 -4.99 6.17
CA GLY A 522 -25.77 -6.30 6.79
C GLY A 522 -24.82 -7.23 6.02
N ASN A 523 -24.17 -6.72 4.97
CA ASN A 523 -23.33 -7.46 4.04
C ASN A 523 -21.84 -7.35 4.41
N ALA A 524 -21.52 -7.43 5.70
CA ALA A 524 -20.17 -7.22 6.24
C ALA A 524 -19.12 -8.24 5.73
N GLU A 525 -19.54 -9.29 5.02
CA GLU A 525 -18.66 -10.27 4.40
C GLU A 525 -18.07 -9.80 3.06
N HIS A 526 -18.60 -8.71 2.50
CA HIS A 526 -18.02 -8.02 1.36
C HIS A 526 -17.06 -6.93 1.84
N THR A 527 -15.82 -6.96 1.36
CA THR A 527 -14.79 -6.01 1.79
C THR A 527 -14.08 -5.42 0.57
N THR A 528 -13.84 -4.12 0.60
CA THR A 528 -13.04 -3.43 -0.42
C THR A 528 -11.77 -2.93 0.25
N ASP A 529 -10.59 -3.25 -0.27
CA ASP A 529 -9.34 -2.64 0.20
C ASP A 529 -8.93 -1.52 -0.74
N LEU A 530 -8.59 -0.35 -0.21
CA LEU A 530 -8.10 0.79 -0.98
C LEU A 530 -6.59 0.90 -0.80
N VAL A 531 -5.84 0.76 -1.88
CA VAL A 531 -4.39 0.96 -1.92
C VAL A 531 -4.09 2.17 -2.77
N VAL A 532 -3.38 3.14 -2.20
CA VAL A 532 -3.05 4.39 -2.89
C VAL A 532 -1.54 4.58 -2.96
N GLN A 533 -1.01 4.71 -4.17
CA GLN A 533 0.37 5.11 -4.42
C GLN A 533 0.37 6.51 -5.05
N THR A 534 0.97 7.47 -4.34
CA THR A 534 1.05 8.85 -4.83
C THR A 534 2.35 9.09 -5.56
N TYR A 535 2.26 9.50 -6.82
CA TYR A 535 3.41 9.80 -7.67
C TYR A 535 3.40 11.27 -8.08
N GLY A 536 4.53 11.95 -7.89
CA GLY A 536 4.75 13.33 -8.32
C GLY A 536 4.83 14.33 -7.16
N SER A 537 5.64 15.38 -7.36
CA SER A 537 5.66 16.53 -6.46
C SER A 537 4.32 17.27 -6.55
N PRO A 538 3.78 17.77 -5.43
CA PRO A 538 2.61 18.64 -5.48
C PRO A 538 2.91 19.79 -6.43
N SER A 539 2.11 19.95 -7.49
CA SER A 539 2.27 21.12 -8.35
C SER A 539 2.07 22.33 -7.45
N ALA A 540 3.09 23.18 -7.29
CA ALA A 540 2.95 24.43 -6.57
C ALA A 540 1.71 25.11 -7.14
N LYS A 541 0.69 25.35 -6.30
CA LYS A 541 -0.50 26.10 -6.72
C LYS A 541 0.04 27.38 -7.35
N LYS A 542 -0.10 27.54 -8.67
CA LYS A 542 0.15 28.82 -9.33
C LYS A 542 -0.79 29.78 -8.60
N LYS A 543 -0.24 30.61 -7.71
CA LYS A 543 -0.98 31.76 -7.18
C LYS A 543 -1.47 32.47 -8.42
N LYS A 544 -2.78 32.48 -8.65
CA LYS A 544 -3.39 33.41 -9.60
C LYS A 544 -2.86 34.78 -9.20
N LYS A 545 -1.99 35.37 -10.03
CA LYS A 545 -1.78 36.80 -9.98
C LYS A 545 -3.15 37.38 -10.32
N THR A 546 -3.82 37.89 -9.31
CA THR A 546 -4.86 38.90 -9.51
C THR A 546 -4.11 40.12 -10.02
N ASP A 547 -4.23 40.37 -11.33
CA ASP A 547 -3.85 41.65 -11.93
C ASP A 547 -4.85 42.73 -11.50
#